data_AF-A0A256GNF1-F1
#
_entry.id   AF-A0A256GNF1-F1
#
_cell.length_a   1.000
_cell.length_b   1.000
_cell.length_c   1.000
_cell.angle_alpha   90.00
_cell.angle_beta   90.00
_cell.angle_gamma   90.00
#
_symmetry.space_group_name_H-M   'P 1'
#
loop_
_entity.id
_entity.type
_entity.pdbx_description
1 polymer ?
#
loop_
_entity_poly.entity_id
_entity_poly.type
_entity_poly.pdbx_seq_one_letter_code
_entity_poly.pdbx_strand_id
1 'polypeptide(L)'
;MVKQFTWDPDKSQVFDSSYESQESLCTSAVSFSKDNGSSFEMNAPGKTLTLKQSTATDIVSWNPTADQETPVISVTGGEVIFDFAGNAQTLYVYNPFGDETIKILNGRFLVHNVSSFISESGRIYLDENSLTHILTSDVTNLTGSILYINSSSLSIDSENIKFGEFSISESILNTNSKVLALEGNDINITNSKLEFYTTEFYTNGKMAFGQRITILDASFIIYSQKTSISNSEFDIFNASLLEISGQKDEDFSEGASFRFNFIKDNESGPNTSEIHFNNGSAFLASRLGTYGLICINGVPQTGTNWSKNISWEMTSDRVLIVKLR
;
A
#
# COMPACT_ATOMS: atom_id res chain seq x y z
N MET A 1 -10.93 -13.11 39.63
CA MET A 1 -10.72 -13.85 38.37
C MET A 1 -10.46 -12.85 37.27
N VAL A 2 -9.54 -13.14 36.36
CA VAL A 2 -9.31 -12.30 35.18
C VAL A 2 -10.53 -12.39 34.26
N LYS A 3 -11.04 -11.23 33.81
CA LYS A 3 -12.15 -11.16 32.86
C LYS A 3 -11.71 -11.83 31.55
N GLN A 4 -12.43 -12.85 31.12
CA GLN A 4 -12.18 -13.55 29.86
C GLN A 4 -12.94 -12.86 28.74
N PHE A 5 -12.25 -12.56 27.64
CA PHE A 5 -12.88 -12.10 26.42
C PHE A 5 -13.45 -13.30 25.68
N THR A 6 -14.72 -13.24 25.30
CA THR A 6 -15.40 -14.31 24.56
C THR A 6 -15.97 -13.71 23.29
N TRP A 7 -15.55 -14.22 22.14
CA TRP A 7 -16.06 -13.76 20.85
C TRP A 7 -17.56 -13.97 20.75
N ASP A 8 -18.28 -12.94 20.31
CA ASP A 8 -19.72 -12.95 20.07
C ASP A 8 -19.96 -12.38 18.66
N PRO A 9 -20.32 -13.22 17.67
CA PRO A 9 -20.50 -12.76 16.29
C PRO A 9 -21.66 -11.76 16.16
N ASP A 10 -22.68 -11.83 17.03
CA ASP A 10 -23.94 -11.10 16.88
C ASP A 10 -23.90 -9.70 17.50
N LYS A 11 -22.78 -9.34 18.15
CA LYS A 11 -22.66 -8.09 18.91
C LYS A 11 -21.40 -7.33 18.55
N SER A 12 -21.50 -6.00 18.53
CA SER A 12 -20.30 -5.17 18.62
C SER A 12 -19.60 -5.40 19.94
N GLN A 13 -18.29 -5.62 19.90
CA GLN A 13 -17.50 -5.95 21.07
C GLN A 13 -16.31 -5.01 21.23
N VAL A 14 -16.04 -4.64 22.47
CA VAL A 14 -14.90 -3.83 22.85
C VAL A 14 -14.00 -4.65 23.77
N PHE A 15 -12.72 -4.74 23.42
CA PHE A 15 -11.66 -5.15 24.33
C PHE A 15 -11.02 -3.90 24.92
N ASP A 16 -11.33 -3.62 26.18
CA ASP A 16 -10.87 -2.43 26.89
C ASP A 16 -9.86 -2.74 28.01
N SER A 17 -9.41 -1.70 28.71
CA SER A 17 -8.50 -1.81 29.86
C SER A 17 -9.01 -2.65 31.05
N SER A 18 -10.28 -3.08 31.06
CA SER A 18 -10.80 -4.01 32.07
C SER A 18 -10.37 -5.46 31.84
N TYR A 19 -9.85 -5.76 30.64
CA TYR A 19 -9.26 -7.05 30.32
C TYR A 19 -7.74 -7.04 30.52
N GLU A 20 -7.19 -8.20 30.89
CA GLU A 20 -5.75 -8.45 30.81
C GLU A 20 -5.40 -9.01 29.43
N SER A 21 -4.12 -8.87 29.04
CA SER A 21 -3.62 -9.47 27.80
C SER A 21 -3.91 -10.96 27.78
N GLN A 22 -4.47 -11.45 26.68
CA GLN A 22 -4.94 -12.82 26.61
C GLN A 22 -5.03 -13.34 25.17
N GLU A 23 -5.05 -14.66 25.06
CA GLU A 23 -5.40 -15.38 23.84
C GLU A 23 -6.85 -15.87 23.99
N SER A 24 -7.67 -15.61 22.98
CA SER A 24 -9.00 -16.19 22.83
C SER A 24 -8.98 -17.14 21.65
N LEU A 25 -9.22 -18.42 21.95
CA LEU A 25 -9.27 -19.49 20.96
C LEU A 25 -10.68 -19.60 20.38
N CYS A 26 -10.82 -19.53 19.06
CA CYS A 26 -12.06 -19.87 18.38
C CYS A 26 -12.21 -21.40 18.37
N THR A 27 -12.92 -21.95 19.37
CA THR A 27 -13.13 -23.41 19.54
C THR A 27 -14.48 -23.91 19.02
N SER A 28 -15.37 -23.01 18.59
CA SER A 28 -16.67 -23.38 18.03
C SER A 28 -16.59 -23.63 16.51
N ALA A 29 -17.64 -24.18 15.92
CA ALA A 29 -17.80 -24.26 14.47
C ALA A 29 -17.97 -22.88 13.78
N VAL A 30 -17.88 -21.81 14.56
CA VAL A 30 -18.15 -20.42 14.17
C VAL A 30 -16.78 -19.74 14.11
N SER A 31 -16.35 -19.28 12.94
CA SER A 31 -15.10 -18.53 12.78
C SER A 31 -15.15 -17.20 13.55
N PHE A 32 -14.05 -16.44 13.59
CA PHE A 32 -14.08 -15.04 14.06
C PHE A 32 -14.84 -14.09 13.12
N SER A 33 -15.90 -14.56 12.46
CA SER A 33 -16.77 -13.70 11.66
C SER A 33 -17.59 -12.79 12.59
N LYS A 34 -18.01 -11.67 12.02
CA LYS A 34 -18.98 -10.75 12.62
C LYS A 34 -20.25 -10.78 11.79
N ASP A 35 -21.39 -10.93 12.46
CA ASP A 35 -22.70 -10.83 11.82
C ASP A 35 -22.94 -9.40 11.33
N ASN A 36 -23.81 -9.28 10.34
CA ASN A 36 -24.00 -8.02 9.67
C ASN A 36 -24.43 -6.89 10.63
N GLY A 37 -23.60 -5.86 10.78
CA GLY A 37 -23.87 -4.68 11.63
C GLY A 37 -23.21 -4.72 12.99
N SER A 38 -22.31 -5.68 13.19
CA SER A 38 -21.46 -5.76 14.37
C SER A 38 -20.01 -5.37 14.03
N SER A 39 -19.32 -4.86 15.03
CA SER A 39 -17.94 -4.36 14.92
C SER A 39 -17.06 -4.88 16.04
N PHE A 40 -15.76 -4.67 15.91
CA PHE A 40 -14.80 -4.92 17.00
C PHE A 40 -13.94 -3.69 17.24
N GLU A 41 -13.78 -3.33 18.51
CA GLU A 41 -12.87 -2.29 18.96
C GLU A 41 -11.84 -2.85 19.94
N MET A 42 -10.56 -2.60 19.67
CA MET A 42 -9.46 -2.75 20.62
C MET A 42 -9.10 -1.37 21.18
N ASN A 43 -9.35 -1.18 22.48
CA ASN A 43 -9.11 0.08 23.20
C ASN A 43 -8.49 -0.20 24.59
N ALA A 44 -7.35 -0.87 24.57
CA ALA A 44 -6.64 -1.26 25.77
C ALA A 44 -5.13 -0.98 25.61
N PRO A 45 -4.70 0.28 25.76
CA PRO A 45 -3.29 0.65 25.67
C PRO A 45 -2.38 -0.25 26.53
N GLY A 46 -1.31 -0.76 25.93
CA GLY A 46 -0.36 -1.66 26.59
C GLY A 46 -0.85 -3.10 26.81
N LYS A 47 -2.03 -3.47 26.31
CA LYS A 47 -2.55 -4.84 26.32
C LYS A 47 -2.53 -5.45 24.92
N THR A 48 -2.51 -6.78 24.88
CA THR A 48 -2.58 -7.57 23.64
C THR A 48 -3.75 -8.53 23.70
N LEU A 49 -4.58 -8.57 22.66
CA LEU A 49 -5.55 -9.62 22.40
C LEU A 49 -5.12 -10.44 21.18
N THR A 50 -4.92 -11.73 21.36
CA THR A 50 -4.72 -12.67 20.24
C THR A 50 -5.99 -13.47 20.00
N LEU A 51 -6.56 -13.36 18.80
CA LEU A 51 -7.71 -14.11 18.33
C LEU A 51 -7.20 -15.25 17.44
N LYS A 52 -7.21 -16.47 17.96
CA LYS A 52 -6.60 -17.64 17.30
C LYS A 52 -7.63 -18.60 16.70
N GLN A 53 -7.62 -18.75 15.37
CA GLN A 53 -8.55 -19.63 14.65
C GLN A 53 -8.07 -21.08 14.76
N SER A 54 -8.87 -21.95 15.37
CA SER A 54 -8.52 -23.38 15.51
C SER A 54 -9.25 -24.31 14.55
N THR A 55 -10.33 -23.82 13.94
CA THR A 55 -11.19 -24.60 13.04
C THR A 55 -11.07 -24.10 11.61
N ALA A 56 -11.02 -25.04 10.66
CA ALA A 56 -10.97 -24.73 9.24
C ALA A 56 -12.22 -23.96 8.81
N THR A 57 -12.04 -22.87 8.07
CA THR A 57 -13.11 -22.01 7.57
C THR A 57 -12.74 -21.45 6.21
N ASP A 58 -13.70 -21.45 5.28
CA ASP A 58 -13.47 -20.89 3.95
C ASP A 58 -13.40 -19.36 4.02
N ILE A 59 -14.30 -18.73 4.76
CA ILE A 59 -14.38 -17.26 4.83
C ILE A 59 -14.66 -16.83 6.27
N VAL A 60 -13.86 -15.87 6.73
CA VAL A 60 -14.12 -15.04 7.89
C VAL A 60 -14.58 -13.69 7.38
N SER A 61 -15.87 -13.40 7.55
CA SER A 61 -16.50 -12.22 6.96
C SER A 61 -16.88 -11.21 8.01
N TRP A 62 -16.64 -9.93 7.69
CA TRP A 62 -16.96 -8.81 8.55
C TRP A 62 -17.65 -7.74 7.71
N ASN A 63 -18.98 -7.69 7.80
CA ASN A 63 -19.81 -6.80 7.00
C ASN A 63 -20.73 -6.01 7.94
N PRO A 64 -20.98 -4.70 7.74
CA PRO A 64 -22.02 -3.99 8.46
C PRO A 64 -23.39 -4.17 7.79
N THR A 65 -24.48 -4.09 8.57
CA THR A 65 -25.82 -3.70 8.10
C THR A 65 -25.99 -2.19 8.23
N ALA A 66 -26.95 -1.64 7.48
CA ALA A 66 -27.16 -0.23 7.16
C ALA A 66 -26.82 0.82 8.25
N ASP A 67 -26.35 1.97 7.78
CA ASP A 67 -26.16 3.25 8.50
C ASP A 67 -25.19 3.24 9.69
N GLN A 68 -24.10 2.49 9.60
CA GLN A 68 -23.01 2.59 10.56
C GLN A 68 -21.88 3.49 10.06
N GLU A 69 -21.75 4.68 10.66
CA GLU A 69 -20.53 5.51 10.59
C GLU A 69 -19.33 4.83 11.28
N THR A 70 -19.56 3.75 12.04
CA THR A 70 -18.51 3.06 12.80
C THR A 70 -17.69 2.12 11.92
N PRO A 71 -16.35 2.14 12.07
CA PRO A 71 -15.48 1.14 11.44
C PRO A 71 -15.85 -0.28 11.83
N VAL A 72 -15.65 -1.20 10.89
CA VAL A 72 -15.87 -2.63 11.10
C VAL A 72 -14.82 -3.19 12.07
N ILE A 73 -13.56 -2.76 11.91
CA ILE A 73 -12.47 -2.97 12.85
C ILE A 73 -11.94 -1.61 13.30
N SER A 74 -11.85 -1.40 14.60
CA SER A 74 -11.20 -0.24 15.20
C SER A 74 -10.14 -0.66 16.21
N VAL A 75 -8.98 -0.03 16.19
CA VAL A 75 -7.93 -0.21 17.19
C VAL A 75 -7.47 1.18 17.60
N THR A 76 -7.92 1.65 18.76
CA THR A 76 -7.62 2.99 19.30
C THR A 76 -6.55 2.97 20.40
N GLY A 77 -6.08 1.77 20.76
CA GLY A 77 -4.95 1.57 21.65
C GLY A 77 -4.74 0.10 22.01
N GLY A 78 -3.47 -0.29 22.14
CA GLY A 78 -3.06 -1.67 22.39
C GLY A 78 -2.77 -2.45 21.11
N GLU A 79 -2.78 -3.77 21.20
CA GLU A 79 -2.46 -4.67 20.10
C GLU A 79 -3.53 -5.74 19.91
N VAL A 80 -4.02 -5.91 18.70
CA VAL A 80 -4.85 -7.05 18.32
C VAL A 80 -4.16 -7.87 17.23
N ILE A 81 -4.14 -9.18 17.43
CA ILE A 81 -3.56 -10.15 16.50
C ILE A 81 -4.65 -11.14 16.08
N PHE A 82 -5.00 -11.15 14.80
CA PHE A 82 -5.80 -12.19 14.18
C PHE A 82 -4.87 -13.26 13.63
N ASP A 83 -4.68 -14.35 14.39
CA ASP A 83 -3.87 -15.49 13.96
C ASP A 83 -4.78 -16.61 13.45
N PHE A 84 -4.86 -16.76 12.14
CA PHE A 84 -5.71 -17.78 11.53
C PHE A 84 -5.07 -19.17 11.51
N ALA A 85 -3.80 -19.31 11.91
CA ALA A 85 -3.06 -20.57 11.99
C ALA A 85 -3.16 -21.47 10.74
N GLY A 86 -3.35 -20.89 9.54
CA GLY A 86 -3.55 -21.61 8.28
C GLY A 86 -4.93 -22.24 8.13
N ASN A 87 -5.85 -21.98 9.08
CA ASN A 87 -7.19 -22.55 9.12
C ASN A 87 -8.24 -21.69 8.43
N ALA A 88 -7.94 -20.45 8.04
CA ALA A 88 -8.86 -19.62 7.26
C ALA A 88 -8.35 -19.38 5.85
N GLN A 89 -9.20 -19.59 4.85
CA GLN A 89 -8.83 -19.27 3.46
C GLN A 89 -8.91 -17.76 3.21
N THR A 90 -9.96 -17.08 3.64
CA THR A 90 -10.12 -15.64 3.38
C THR A 90 -10.58 -14.89 4.62
N LEU A 91 -9.92 -13.78 4.95
CA LEU A 91 -10.49 -12.71 5.76
C LEU A 91 -11.03 -11.64 4.81
N TYR A 92 -12.35 -11.48 4.79
CA TYR A 92 -13.05 -10.50 3.96
C TYR A 92 -13.67 -9.43 4.84
N VAL A 93 -13.22 -8.19 4.66
CA VAL A 93 -13.71 -7.02 5.40
C VAL A 93 -14.35 -6.07 4.40
N TYR A 94 -15.60 -5.69 4.65
CA TYR A 94 -16.38 -4.90 3.71
C TYR A 94 -17.17 -3.83 4.43
N ASN A 95 -17.09 -2.56 3.99
CA ASN A 95 -17.97 -1.50 4.52
C ASN A 95 -18.49 -0.57 3.41
N PRO A 96 -19.66 -0.85 2.82
CA PRO A 96 -20.22 -0.03 1.74
C PRO A 96 -20.99 1.19 2.20
N PHE A 97 -21.31 1.28 3.49
CA PHE A 97 -22.19 2.32 4.05
C PHE A 97 -21.43 3.31 4.95
N GLY A 98 -20.32 2.87 5.54
CA GLY A 98 -19.46 3.71 6.37
C GLY A 98 -18.26 4.25 5.59
N ASP A 99 -17.74 5.37 6.09
CA ASP A 99 -16.55 6.02 5.55
C ASP A 99 -15.30 5.16 5.73
N GLU A 100 -15.22 4.38 6.82
CA GLU A 100 -14.04 3.63 7.23
C GLU A 100 -14.39 2.14 7.42
N THR A 101 -13.62 1.26 6.81
CA THR A 101 -13.71 -0.19 7.00
C THR A 101 -12.83 -0.62 8.17
N ILE A 102 -11.61 -0.10 8.21
CA ILE A 102 -10.63 -0.38 9.26
C ILE A 102 -10.06 0.96 9.73
N LYS A 103 -10.02 1.19 11.04
CA LYS A 103 -9.44 2.40 11.64
C LYS A 103 -8.45 2.04 12.75
N ILE A 104 -7.17 2.33 12.55
CA ILE A 104 -6.11 2.06 13.52
C ILE A 104 -5.50 3.40 13.95
N LEU A 105 -5.67 3.75 15.22
CA LEU A 105 -5.15 4.95 15.86
C LEU A 105 -4.27 4.53 17.04
N ASN A 106 -2.98 4.86 17.00
CA ASN A 106 -2.05 4.63 18.13
C ASN A 106 -2.07 3.19 18.68
N GLY A 107 -2.27 2.22 17.79
CA GLY A 107 -2.40 0.80 18.11
C GLY A 107 -1.74 -0.08 17.08
N ARG A 108 -1.79 -1.39 17.34
CA ARG A 108 -1.17 -2.41 16.50
C ARG A 108 -2.21 -3.40 16.01
N PHE A 109 -2.30 -3.56 14.69
CA PHE A 109 -3.23 -4.48 14.03
C PHE A 109 -2.46 -5.48 13.20
N LEU A 110 -2.53 -6.75 13.59
CA LEU A 110 -1.78 -7.83 12.93
C LEU A 110 -2.76 -8.88 12.40
N VAL A 111 -2.61 -9.25 11.13
CA VAL A 111 -3.36 -10.34 10.48
C VAL A 111 -2.35 -11.37 10.00
N HIS A 112 -2.37 -12.56 10.56
CA HIS A 112 -1.39 -13.61 10.27
C HIS A 112 -2.05 -14.91 9.84
N ASN A 113 -1.31 -15.65 9.00
CA ASN A 113 -1.60 -17.05 8.68
C ASN A 113 -3.00 -17.29 8.07
N VAL A 114 -3.51 -16.33 7.30
CA VAL A 114 -4.69 -16.48 6.43
C VAL A 114 -4.24 -16.61 4.98
N SER A 115 -4.95 -17.35 4.14
CA SER A 115 -4.53 -17.45 2.73
C SER A 115 -4.72 -16.11 2.01
N SER A 116 -5.87 -15.45 2.20
CA SER A 116 -6.19 -14.18 1.57
C SER A 116 -6.72 -13.13 2.55
N PHE A 117 -6.30 -11.88 2.39
CA PHE A 117 -6.87 -10.69 3.04
C PHE A 117 -7.47 -9.79 1.97
N ILE A 118 -8.78 -9.56 2.05
CA ILE A 118 -9.51 -8.76 1.06
C ILE A 118 -10.27 -7.67 1.82
N SER A 119 -10.02 -6.42 1.44
CA SER A 119 -10.76 -5.26 1.92
C SER A 119 -11.47 -4.58 0.75
N GLU A 120 -12.77 -4.39 0.89
CA GLU A 120 -13.61 -3.76 -0.13
C GLU A 120 -14.54 -2.70 0.46
N SER A 121 -14.78 -1.64 -0.31
CA SER A 121 -15.49 -0.43 0.11
C SER A 121 -14.86 0.26 1.32
N GLY A 122 -15.23 1.52 1.54
CA GLY A 122 -14.72 2.34 2.64
C GLY A 122 -13.20 2.59 2.62
N ARG A 123 -12.73 3.24 3.68
CA ARG A 123 -11.32 3.58 3.89
C ARG A 123 -10.64 2.61 4.86
N ILE A 124 -9.39 2.25 4.58
CA ILE A 124 -8.48 1.74 5.60
C ILE A 124 -7.69 2.94 6.10
N TYR A 125 -7.86 3.31 7.36
CA TYR A 125 -7.27 4.51 7.96
C TYR A 125 -6.28 4.13 9.05
N LEU A 126 -4.99 4.39 8.82
CA LEU A 126 -3.89 4.15 9.75
C LEU A 126 -3.30 5.50 10.17
N ASP A 127 -3.40 5.86 11.44
CA ASP A 127 -2.94 7.17 11.94
C ASP A 127 -2.33 7.09 13.34
N GLU A 128 -1.76 8.20 13.80
CA GLU A 128 -1.27 8.43 15.16
C GLU A 128 -0.22 7.40 15.63
N ASN A 129 0.82 7.14 14.82
CA ASN A 129 1.87 6.14 15.11
C ASN A 129 1.34 4.70 15.19
N SER A 130 0.32 4.39 14.40
CA SER A 130 -0.17 3.02 14.27
C SER A 130 0.81 2.11 13.53
N LEU A 131 0.72 0.81 13.83
CA LEU A 131 1.45 -0.24 13.11
C LEU A 131 0.47 -1.29 12.61
N THR A 132 0.51 -1.57 11.32
CA THR A 132 -0.24 -2.68 10.72
C THR A 132 0.71 -3.67 10.04
N HIS A 133 0.50 -4.96 10.29
CA HIS A 133 1.20 -6.05 9.60
C HIS A 133 0.20 -7.07 9.07
N ILE A 134 0.25 -7.34 7.77
CA ILE A 134 -0.58 -8.34 7.09
C ILE A 134 0.35 -9.40 6.51
N LEU A 135 0.20 -10.64 6.99
CA LEU A 135 0.94 -11.81 6.54
C LEU A 135 -0.06 -12.84 5.99
N THR A 136 -0.08 -12.96 4.66
CA THR A 136 -0.94 -13.90 3.94
C THR A 136 -0.14 -14.86 3.07
N SER A 137 -0.65 -16.06 2.82
CA SER A 137 0.06 -17.03 1.98
C SER A 137 -0.21 -16.90 0.48
N ASP A 138 -1.29 -16.21 0.08
CA ASP A 138 -1.71 -16.10 -1.32
C ASP A 138 -1.96 -14.64 -1.76
N VAL A 139 -3.05 -14.01 -1.29
CA VAL A 139 -3.46 -12.69 -1.81
C VAL A 139 -3.71 -11.68 -0.68
N THR A 140 -3.16 -10.48 -0.83
CA THR A 140 -3.67 -9.28 -0.16
C THR A 140 -4.24 -8.34 -1.21
N ASN A 141 -5.55 -8.14 -1.20
CA ASN A 141 -6.26 -7.32 -2.18
C ASN A 141 -6.96 -6.13 -1.51
N LEU A 142 -6.43 -4.93 -1.77
CA LEU A 142 -6.94 -3.66 -1.25
C LEU A 142 -7.50 -2.78 -2.38
N THR A 143 -7.84 -3.34 -3.53
CA THR A 143 -8.30 -2.54 -4.69
C THR A 143 -9.71 -1.98 -4.51
N GLY A 144 -10.52 -2.59 -3.64
CA GLY A 144 -11.87 -2.14 -3.34
C GLY A 144 -11.95 -1.06 -2.27
N SER A 145 -10.88 -0.79 -1.52
CA SER A 145 -10.83 0.22 -0.46
C SER A 145 -9.85 1.34 -0.81
N ILE A 146 -10.05 2.52 -0.21
CA ILE A 146 -9.06 3.60 -0.28
C ILE A 146 -8.18 3.52 0.96
N LEU A 147 -6.87 3.43 0.77
CA LEU A 147 -5.92 3.32 1.88
C LEU A 147 -5.35 4.69 2.25
N TYR A 148 -5.44 5.06 3.53
CA TYR A 148 -4.89 6.28 4.10
C TYR A 148 -3.93 5.91 5.23
N ILE A 149 -2.69 6.37 5.12
CA ILE A 149 -1.64 6.09 6.10
C ILE A 149 -0.98 7.42 6.45
N ASN A 150 -1.10 7.84 7.70
CA ASN A 150 -0.50 9.07 8.19
C ASN A 150 0.32 8.81 9.45
N SER A 151 1.54 9.34 9.52
CA SER A 151 2.43 9.18 10.68
C SER A 151 2.49 7.72 11.19
N SER A 152 2.49 6.72 10.31
CA SER A 152 2.24 5.31 10.66
C SER A 152 3.08 4.35 9.82
N SER A 153 3.00 3.05 10.13
CA SER A 153 3.70 1.99 9.40
C SER A 153 2.78 0.87 8.95
N LEU A 154 2.88 0.50 7.67
CA LEU A 154 2.20 -0.67 7.09
C LEU A 154 3.24 -1.63 6.50
N SER A 155 3.14 -2.91 6.88
CA SER A 155 3.92 -3.98 6.28
C SER A 155 2.99 -5.07 5.73
N ILE A 156 3.26 -5.54 4.51
CA ILE A 156 2.49 -6.63 3.89
C ILE A 156 3.45 -7.67 3.32
N ASP A 157 3.30 -8.92 3.77
CA ASP A 157 3.96 -10.10 3.23
C ASP A 157 2.89 -11.01 2.60
N SER A 158 2.91 -11.17 1.28
CA SER A 158 1.90 -11.97 0.55
C SER A 158 2.45 -12.44 -0.79
N GLU A 159 2.01 -13.59 -1.33
CA GLU A 159 2.44 -14.00 -2.68
C GLU A 159 2.02 -12.95 -3.72
N ASN A 160 0.78 -12.45 -3.64
CA ASN A 160 0.22 -11.43 -4.51
C ASN A 160 -0.29 -10.26 -3.67
N ILE A 161 0.06 -9.03 -4.07
CA ILE A 161 -0.42 -7.80 -3.43
C ILE A 161 -1.03 -6.89 -4.50
N LYS A 162 -2.21 -6.34 -4.21
CA LYS A 162 -2.87 -5.35 -5.05
C LYS A 162 -3.30 -4.15 -4.24
N PHE A 163 -2.87 -2.97 -4.67
CA PHE A 163 -3.36 -1.70 -4.14
C PHE A 163 -4.30 -1.01 -5.13
N GLY A 164 -5.41 -0.51 -4.60
CA GLY A 164 -6.25 0.47 -5.28
C GLY A 164 -5.69 1.88 -5.09
N GLU A 165 -6.59 2.82 -4.84
CA GLU A 165 -6.24 4.21 -4.53
C GLU A 165 -5.66 4.30 -3.12
N PHE A 166 -4.58 5.07 -2.95
CA PHE A 166 -4.03 5.31 -1.62
C PHE A 166 -3.32 6.65 -1.47
N SER A 167 -3.34 7.15 -0.24
CA SER A 167 -2.60 8.34 0.19
C SER A 167 -1.76 8.00 1.42
N ILE A 168 -0.48 8.31 1.36
CA ILE A 168 0.48 8.05 2.43
C ILE A 168 1.29 9.31 2.76
N SER A 169 1.30 9.71 4.03
CA SER A 169 2.00 10.88 4.54
C SER A 169 2.81 10.57 5.79
N GLU A 170 4.05 11.05 5.87
CA GLU A 170 4.91 10.91 7.06
C GLU A 170 5.05 9.46 7.55
N SER A 171 5.04 8.51 6.62
CA SER A 171 4.81 7.10 6.93
C SER A 171 5.78 6.18 6.20
N ILE A 172 5.76 4.91 6.62
CA ILE A 172 6.53 3.83 6.00
C ILE A 172 5.57 2.77 5.49
N LEU A 173 5.75 2.35 4.23
CA LEU A 173 5.06 1.20 3.67
C LEU A 173 6.08 0.25 3.04
N ASN A 174 6.14 -0.97 3.56
CA ASN A 174 7.03 -2.02 3.05
C ASN A 174 6.22 -3.23 2.61
N THR A 175 6.56 -3.79 1.46
CA THR A 175 5.93 -5.02 0.99
C THR A 175 6.92 -6.05 0.53
N ASN A 176 6.59 -7.32 0.73
CA ASN A 176 7.29 -8.46 0.16
C ASN A 176 6.30 -9.34 -0.59
N SER A 177 6.54 -9.55 -1.88
CA SER A 177 5.67 -10.39 -2.69
C SER A 177 6.36 -11.08 -3.85
N LYS A 178 5.66 -12.01 -4.48
CA LYS A 178 6.01 -12.47 -5.82
C LYS A 178 5.48 -11.48 -6.85
N VAL A 179 4.26 -11.01 -6.66
CA VAL A 179 3.57 -10.08 -7.56
C VAL A 179 3.06 -8.87 -6.80
N LEU A 180 3.34 -7.67 -7.28
CA LEU A 180 2.77 -6.42 -6.76
C LEU A 180 2.13 -5.58 -7.88
N ALA A 181 0.88 -5.22 -7.65
CA ALA A 181 0.04 -4.46 -8.57
C ALA A 181 -0.39 -3.12 -7.97
N LEU A 182 -0.22 -2.05 -8.74
CA LEU A 182 -0.85 -0.74 -8.47
C LEU A 182 -1.96 -0.50 -9.49
N GLU A 183 -3.21 -0.62 -9.05
CA GLU A 183 -4.41 -0.57 -9.90
C GLU A 183 -5.32 0.65 -9.62
N GLY A 184 -5.00 1.46 -8.61
CA GLY A 184 -5.73 2.70 -8.29
C GLY A 184 -5.52 3.81 -9.31
N ASN A 185 -6.45 4.76 -9.41
CA ASN A 185 -6.26 5.91 -10.30
C ASN A 185 -5.36 6.97 -9.65
N ASP A 186 -5.49 7.20 -8.35
CA ASP A 186 -4.73 8.21 -7.61
C ASP A 186 -3.92 7.55 -6.50
N ILE A 187 -2.61 7.75 -6.57
CA ILE A 187 -1.63 7.31 -5.56
C ILE A 187 -0.82 8.53 -5.14
N ASN A 188 -0.92 8.91 -3.87
CA ASN A 188 -0.27 10.11 -3.34
C ASN A 188 0.70 9.75 -2.22
N ILE A 189 1.95 10.19 -2.36
CA ILE A 189 3.04 9.85 -1.45
C ILE A 189 3.72 11.14 -1.03
N THR A 190 3.65 11.49 0.25
CA THR A 190 4.21 12.73 0.81
C THR A 190 5.09 12.45 2.01
N ASN A 191 6.32 12.97 2.07
CA ASN A 191 7.20 12.83 3.24
C ASN A 191 7.34 11.39 3.74
N SER A 192 7.30 10.41 2.83
CA SER A 192 7.14 8.99 3.16
C SER A 192 8.19 8.13 2.49
N LYS A 193 8.38 6.92 3.00
CA LYS A 193 9.25 5.91 2.42
C LYS A 193 8.46 4.66 2.07
N LEU A 194 8.49 4.30 0.78
CA LEU A 194 7.85 3.12 0.24
C LEU A 194 8.92 2.20 -0.35
N GLU A 195 8.96 0.95 0.10
CA GLU A 195 9.88 -0.07 -0.41
C GLU A 195 9.11 -1.34 -0.79
N PHE A 196 9.19 -1.70 -2.07
CA PHE A 196 8.53 -2.88 -2.60
C PHE A 196 9.56 -3.91 -3.05
N TYR A 197 9.62 -5.04 -2.33
CA TYR A 197 10.42 -6.20 -2.69
C TYR A 197 9.52 -7.19 -3.42
N THR A 198 9.69 -7.32 -4.73
CA THR A 198 8.80 -8.18 -5.53
C THR A 198 9.54 -8.94 -6.64
N THR A 199 8.94 -10.00 -7.17
CA THR A 199 9.47 -10.62 -8.40
C THR A 199 8.96 -9.85 -9.62
N GLU A 200 7.65 -9.59 -9.67
CA GLU A 200 6.98 -8.87 -10.74
C GLU A 200 6.22 -7.65 -10.20
N PHE A 201 6.55 -6.47 -10.70
CA PHE A 201 5.85 -5.23 -10.43
C PHE A 201 5.10 -4.78 -11.69
N TYR A 202 3.84 -4.35 -11.53
CA TYR A 202 3.12 -3.70 -12.61
C TYR A 202 2.20 -2.58 -12.14
N THR A 203 2.10 -1.57 -13.00
CA THR A 203 1.05 -0.56 -12.96
C THR A 203 -0.02 -0.88 -14.00
N ASN A 204 -1.28 -0.67 -13.65
CA ASN A 204 -2.40 -0.97 -14.54
C ASN A 204 -3.45 0.14 -14.50
N GLY A 205 -3.11 1.32 -15.06
CA GLY A 205 -4.10 2.36 -15.30
C GLY A 205 -5.16 1.89 -16.30
N LYS A 206 -6.43 2.22 -16.06
CA LYS A 206 -7.57 1.81 -16.91
C LYS A 206 -7.55 2.43 -18.32
N MET A 207 -6.78 3.50 -18.52
CA MET A 207 -6.57 4.22 -19.78
C MET A 207 -5.15 4.81 -19.80
N ALA A 208 -4.60 5.19 -20.96
CA ALA A 208 -3.28 5.82 -21.05
C ALA A 208 -3.19 7.05 -20.14
N PHE A 209 -2.16 7.11 -19.28
CA PHE A 209 -2.01 8.12 -18.21
C PHE A 209 -3.22 8.25 -17.28
N GLY A 210 -4.05 7.20 -17.19
CA GLY A 210 -5.24 7.18 -16.36
C GLY A 210 -4.95 6.95 -14.88
N GLN A 211 -3.73 6.50 -14.55
CA GLN A 211 -3.21 6.45 -13.19
C GLN A 211 -2.20 7.58 -12.96
N ARG A 212 -2.37 8.35 -11.89
CA ARG A 212 -1.41 9.34 -11.41
C ARG A 212 -0.78 8.87 -10.11
N ILE A 213 0.55 8.90 -10.09
CA ILE A 213 1.39 8.58 -8.94
C ILE A 213 2.15 9.85 -8.57
N THR A 214 1.74 10.51 -7.51
CA THR A 214 2.34 11.75 -6.99
C THR A 214 3.38 11.41 -5.92
N ILE A 215 4.62 11.86 -6.10
CA ILE A 215 5.73 11.66 -5.16
C ILE A 215 6.25 13.03 -4.74
N LEU A 216 6.05 13.38 -3.48
CA LEU A 216 6.40 14.67 -2.88
C LEU A 216 7.29 14.48 -1.65
N ASP A 217 8.52 14.96 -1.72
CA ASP A 217 9.52 14.86 -0.63
C ASP A 217 9.61 13.43 -0.06
N ALA A 218 9.54 12.44 -0.96
CA ALA A 218 9.36 11.04 -0.60
C ALA A 218 10.27 10.11 -1.39
N SER A 219 10.44 8.88 -0.87
CA SER A 219 11.14 7.80 -1.56
C SER A 219 10.15 6.73 -1.98
N PHE A 220 10.15 6.39 -3.28
CA PHE A 220 9.36 5.33 -3.87
C PHE A 220 10.26 4.34 -4.59
N ILE A 221 10.50 3.20 -3.96
CA ILE A 221 11.58 2.29 -4.33
C ILE A 221 11.01 0.91 -4.69
N ILE A 222 11.28 0.46 -5.90
CA ILE A 222 10.83 -0.81 -6.45
C ILE A 222 12.04 -1.72 -6.71
N TYR A 223 12.17 -2.74 -5.87
CA TYR A 223 13.11 -3.85 -6.03
C TYR A 223 12.39 -5.02 -6.70
N SER A 224 12.40 -5.05 -8.04
CA SER A 224 11.80 -6.13 -8.83
C SER A 224 12.77 -6.78 -9.81
N GLN A 225 12.47 -8.03 -10.19
CA GLN A 225 13.16 -8.71 -11.29
C GLN A 225 12.55 -8.35 -12.65
N LYS A 226 11.26 -8.03 -12.65
CA LYS A 226 10.49 -7.61 -13.83
C LYS A 226 9.57 -6.47 -13.45
N THR A 227 9.70 -5.34 -14.14
CA THR A 227 8.82 -4.18 -14.02
C THR A 227 8.12 -3.92 -15.33
N SER A 228 6.79 -3.77 -15.29
CA SER A 228 5.97 -3.36 -16.42
C SER A 228 5.17 -2.11 -16.05
N ILE A 229 5.55 -0.97 -16.59
CA ILE A 229 4.83 0.29 -16.37
C ILE A 229 3.95 0.54 -17.58
N SER A 230 2.67 0.75 -17.33
CA SER A 230 1.71 1.09 -18.38
C SER A 230 0.64 2.01 -17.83
N ASN A 231 0.15 2.92 -18.66
CA ASN A 231 -1.02 3.74 -18.38
C ASN A 231 -0.87 4.65 -17.13
N SER A 232 0.36 5.05 -16.81
CA SER A 232 0.70 5.75 -15.58
C SER A 232 1.54 7.01 -15.80
N GLU A 233 1.29 8.03 -15.00
CA GLU A 233 2.09 9.25 -14.91
C GLU A 233 2.65 9.38 -13.50
N PHE A 234 3.97 9.51 -13.42
CA PHE A 234 4.67 9.76 -12.16
C PHE A 234 4.97 11.25 -12.06
N ASP A 235 4.25 11.97 -11.20
CA ASP A 235 4.51 13.37 -10.91
C ASP A 235 5.46 13.47 -9.71
N ILE A 236 6.67 13.97 -9.95
CA ILE A 236 7.78 13.93 -9.00
C ILE A 236 8.15 15.35 -8.59
N PHE A 237 8.06 15.65 -7.30
CA PHE A 237 8.21 16.99 -6.73
C PHE A 237 9.40 17.08 -5.76
N ASN A 238 9.97 18.30 -5.68
CA ASN A 238 10.93 18.70 -4.65
C ASN A 238 12.14 17.77 -4.53
N ALA A 239 12.41 17.18 -3.37
CA ALA A 239 13.56 16.33 -3.08
C ALA A 239 13.17 14.83 -3.04
N SER A 240 12.40 14.37 -4.02
CA SER A 240 11.93 12.98 -4.09
C SER A 240 12.92 12.04 -4.77
N LEU A 241 12.83 10.76 -4.42
CA LEU A 241 13.54 9.67 -5.08
C LEU A 241 12.54 8.66 -5.65
N LEU A 242 12.66 8.39 -6.94
CA LEU A 242 12.00 7.27 -7.60
C LEU A 242 13.07 6.27 -8.04
N GLU A 243 13.05 5.06 -7.50
CA GLU A 243 13.99 4.00 -7.88
C GLU A 243 13.24 2.80 -8.45
N ILE A 244 13.64 2.37 -9.64
CA ILE A 244 12.98 1.30 -10.40
C ILE A 244 14.01 0.26 -10.82
N SER A 245 13.72 -1.00 -10.53
CA SER A 245 14.50 -2.17 -10.98
C SER A 245 13.69 -3.05 -11.95
N GLY A 246 14.37 -3.98 -12.62
CA GLY A 246 13.70 -5.04 -13.40
C GLY A 246 13.05 -4.57 -14.71
N GLN A 247 13.28 -3.32 -15.12
CA GLN A 247 12.77 -2.77 -16.36
C GLN A 247 13.51 -3.33 -17.57
N LYS A 248 12.82 -3.51 -18.71
CA LYS A 248 13.46 -3.88 -19.99
C LYS A 248 13.51 -2.68 -20.90
N ASP A 249 14.64 -2.50 -21.59
CA ASP A 249 14.82 -1.38 -22.54
C ASP A 249 13.70 -1.34 -23.61
N GLU A 250 13.19 -2.52 -24.00
CA GLU A 250 12.11 -2.69 -24.98
C GLU A 250 10.80 -2.00 -24.56
N ASP A 251 10.51 -1.93 -23.26
CA ASP A 251 9.30 -1.32 -22.72
C ASP A 251 9.31 0.22 -22.93
N PHE A 252 10.49 0.82 -23.10
CA PHE A 252 10.68 2.25 -23.37
C PHE A 252 10.71 2.51 -24.88
N SER A 253 9.57 2.36 -25.54
CA SER A 253 9.43 2.46 -27.00
C SER A 253 8.49 3.58 -27.43
N GLU A 254 8.43 3.84 -28.74
CA GLU A 254 7.44 4.74 -29.32
C GLU A 254 6.03 4.25 -29.01
N GLY A 255 5.18 5.12 -28.46
CA GLY A 255 3.82 4.76 -28.05
C GLY A 255 3.69 4.20 -26.63
N ALA A 256 4.77 4.23 -25.83
CA ALA A 256 4.69 3.97 -24.40
C ALA A 256 3.59 4.82 -23.73
N SER A 257 2.75 4.17 -22.91
CA SER A 257 1.61 4.82 -22.25
C SER A 257 1.92 5.33 -20.85
N PHE A 258 3.20 5.62 -20.59
CA PHE A 258 3.67 6.13 -19.30
C PHE A 258 4.68 7.27 -19.47
N ARG A 259 4.81 8.10 -18.43
CA ARG A 259 5.80 9.18 -18.38
C ARG A 259 6.18 9.52 -16.95
N PHE A 260 7.39 10.07 -16.80
CA PHE A 260 7.88 10.64 -15.56
C PHE A 260 7.96 12.15 -15.71
N ASN A 261 7.33 12.88 -14.80
CA ASN A 261 7.11 14.30 -14.92
C ASN A 261 7.72 15.00 -13.70
N PHE A 262 8.81 15.70 -13.93
CA PHE A 262 9.36 16.57 -12.90
C PHE A 262 8.50 17.82 -12.79
N ILE A 263 7.86 17.99 -11.65
CA ILE A 263 7.04 19.18 -11.40
C ILE A 263 7.90 20.27 -10.79
N LYS A 264 8.02 21.37 -11.52
CA LYS A 264 8.62 22.63 -11.06
C LYS A 264 7.49 23.54 -10.60
N ASP A 265 7.33 23.63 -9.30
CA ASP A 265 6.48 24.62 -8.66
C ASP A 265 7.35 25.76 -8.11
N ASN A 266 6.99 26.99 -8.48
CA ASN A 266 7.73 28.18 -8.04
C ASN A 266 7.57 28.43 -6.53
N GLU A 267 6.51 27.89 -5.91
CA GLU A 267 6.25 28.04 -4.47
C GLU A 267 7.02 27.02 -3.63
N SER A 268 7.34 25.85 -4.20
CA SER A 268 7.92 24.71 -3.48
C SER A 268 9.46 24.63 -3.53
N GLY A 269 10.11 25.57 -4.23
CA GLY A 269 11.57 25.61 -4.38
C GLY A 269 12.09 24.77 -5.56
N PRO A 270 13.42 24.62 -5.72
CA PRO A 270 13.98 23.86 -6.83
C PRO A 270 13.67 22.36 -6.67
N ASN A 271 13.16 21.75 -7.73
CA ASN A 271 13.02 20.31 -7.81
C ASN A 271 14.42 19.68 -8.00
N THR A 272 14.87 18.98 -6.96
CA THR A 272 16.16 18.27 -6.88
C THR A 272 15.98 16.75 -6.93
N SER A 273 14.79 16.30 -7.36
CA SER A 273 14.43 14.89 -7.38
C SER A 273 15.28 14.11 -8.37
N GLU A 274 15.43 12.82 -8.08
CA GLU A 274 16.17 11.88 -8.92
C GLU A 274 15.30 10.68 -9.29
N ILE A 275 15.46 10.20 -10.53
CA ILE A 275 14.92 8.91 -10.98
C ILE A 275 16.09 7.98 -11.23
N HIS A 276 16.11 6.85 -10.53
CA HIS A 276 17.15 5.83 -10.61
C HIS A 276 16.59 4.61 -11.33
N PHE A 277 17.19 4.24 -12.45
CA PHE A 277 16.89 3.00 -13.16
C PHE A 277 18.04 2.01 -12.93
N ASN A 278 17.78 0.98 -12.12
CA ASN A 278 18.75 -0.08 -11.81
C ASN A 278 18.93 -1.02 -13.00
N ASN A 279 20.16 -1.40 -13.33
CA ASN A 279 20.51 -2.01 -14.62
C ASN A 279 20.22 -1.10 -15.83
N GLY A 280 20.35 0.20 -15.63
CA GLY A 280 20.26 1.20 -16.67
C GLY A 280 21.31 1.01 -17.76
N SER A 281 21.03 1.58 -18.93
CA SER A 281 21.92 1.55 -20.08
C SER A 281 21.94 2.93 -20.76
N ALA A 282 23.02 3.22 -21.49
CA ALA A 282 23.06 4.42 -22.34
C ALA A 282 21.96 4.39 -23.42
N PHE A 283 21.52 3.18 -23.80
CA PHE A 283 20.41 2.98 -24.72
C PHE A 283 19.07 3.39 -24.10
N LEU A 284 18.83 3.03 -22.83
CA LEU A 284 17.67 3.49 -22.07
C LEU A 284 17.66 5.02 -21.97
N ALA A 285 18.79 5.65 -21.61
CA ALA A 285 18.90 7.11 -21.56
C ALA A 285 18.55 7.77 -22.91
N SER A 286 19.00 7.17 -24.01
CA SER A 286 18.63 7.64 -25.36
C SER A 286 17.14 7.47 -25.64
N ARG A 287 16.51 6.35 -25.25
CA ARG A 287 15.07 6.11 -25.45
C ARG A 287 14.22 7.10 -24.67
N LEU A 288 14.57 7.39 -23.41
CA LEU A 288 13.89 8.39 -22.58
C LEU A 288 13.82 9.76 -23.29
N GLY A 289 14.93 10.22 -23.84
CA GLY A 289 15.01 11.50 -24.57
C GLY A 289 14.42 11.48 -25.98
N THR A 290 14.49 10.35 -26.70
CA THR A 290 13.91 10.23 -28.05
C THR A 290 12.39 10.21 -28.01
N TYR A 291 11.82 9.44 -27.08
CA TYR A 291 10.37 9.24 -27.00
C TYR A 291 9.67 10.20 -26.03
N GLY A 292 10.41 11.12 -25.40
CA GLY A 292 9.84 12.16 -24.54
C GLY A 292 9.20 11.61 -23.26
N LEU A 293 9.76 10.54 -22.71
CA LEU A 293 9.24 9.85 -21.53
C LEU A 293 9.55 10.59 -20.22
N ILE A 294 10.46 11.58 -20.28
CA ILE A 294 10.67 12.55 -19.20
C ILE A 294 10.03 13.88 -19.60
N CYS A 295 9.23 14.42 -18.69
CA CYS A 295 8.54 15.69 -18.83
C CYS A 295 9.00 16.69 -17.77
N ILE A 296 8.78 17.98 -18.05
CA ILE A 296 8.83 19.06 -17.05
C ILE A 296 7.50 19.80 -17.14
N ASN A 297 6.74 19.83 -16.04
CA ASN A 297 5.39 20.40 -16.00
C ASN A 297 4.51 19.92 -17.18
N GLY A 298 4.57 18.62 -17.46
CA GLY A 298 3.80 17.95 -18.52
C GLY A 298 4.37 18.13 -19.94
N VAL A 299 5.42 18.93 -20.13
CA VAL A 299 6.05 19.13 -21.45
C VAL A 299 7.16 18.10 -21.67
N PRO A 300 7.07 17.23 -22.71
CA PRO A 300 8.10 16.25 -23.03
C PRO A 300 9.46 16.89 -23.34
N GLN A 301 10.53 16.30 -22.82
CA GLN A 301 11.90 16.75 -23.04
C GLN A 301 12.58 15.87 -24.10
N THR A 302 12.69 16.40 -25.32
CA THR A 302 13.32 15.71 -26.45
C THR A 302 14.43 16.53 -27.11
N GLY A 303 15.32 15.87 -27.85
CA GLY A 303 16.35 16.53 -28.66
C GLY A 303 17.20 17.56 -27.88
N THR A 304 17.17 18.82 -28.31
CA THR A 304 17.91 19.91 -27.65
C THR A 304 17.35 20.27 -26.27
N ASN A 305 16.05 20.09 -26.03
CA ASN A 305 15.45 20.33 -24.72
C ASN A 305 15.92 19.29 -23.70
N TRP A 306 16.02 18.01 -24.12
CA TRP A 306 16.61 16.95 -23.30
C TRP A 306 18.01 17.32 -22.82
N SER A 307 18.92 17.63 -23.75
CA SER A 307 20.32 17.93 -23.39
C SER A 307 20.49 19.25 -22.61
N LYS A 308 19.57 20.20 -22.78
CA LYS A 308 19.57 21.49 -22.07
C LYS A 308 19.03 21.39 -20.64
N ASN A 309 17.96 20.63 -20.43
CA ASN A 309 17.19 20.67 -19.18
C ASN A 309 17.36 19.42 -18.31
N ILE A 310 17.77 18.29 -18.90
CA ILE A 310 17.94 17.02 -18.19
C ILE A 310 19.43 16.68 -18.11
N SER A 311 19.85 16.23 -16.94
CA SER A 311 21.14 15.58 -16.75
C SER A 311 20.90 14.10 -16.48
N TRP A 312 21.81 13.29 -17.00
CA TRP A 312 21.81 11.87 -16.70
C TRP A 312 23.25 11.39 -16.54
N GLU A 313 23.44 10.44 -15.64
CA GLU A 313 24.73 9.81 -15.37
C GLU A 313 24.56 8.30 -15.23
N MET A 314 25.60 7.57 -15.61
CA MET A 314 25.66 6.12 -15.42
C MET A 314 26.68 5.84 -14.33
N THR A 315 26.26 5.21 -13.24
CA THR A 315 27.18 4.79 -12.19
C THR A 315 27.99 3.56 -12.62
N SER A 316 29.05 3.23 -11.88
CA SER A 316 29.83 1.99 -12.09
C SER A 316 28.96 0.73 -11.95
N ASP A 317 27.90 0.81 -11.14
CA ASP A 317 27.00 -0.31 -10.83
C ASP A 317 25.82 -0.39 -11.80
N ARG A 318 25.91 0.29 -12.95
CA ARG A 318 24.87 0.35 -13.98
C ARG A 318 23.54 0.91 -13.45
N VAL A 319 23.60 1.92 -12.58
CA VAL A 319 22.43 2.73 -12.26
C VAL A 319 22.42 3.94 -13.19
N LEU A 320 21.35 4.10 -13.95
CA LEU A 320 21.09 5.33 -14.70
C LEU A 320 20.35 6.29 -13.77
N ILE A 321 21.00 7.39 -13.42
CA ILE A 321 20.39 8.47 -12.63
C ILE A 321 19.96 9.57 -13.60
N VAL A 322 18.70 9.98 -13.52
CA VAL A 322 18.10 11.06 -14.32
C VAL A 322 17.60 12.15 -13.38
N LYS A 323 18.01 13.40 -13.62
CA LYS A 323 17.61 14.56 -12.81
C LYS A 323 17.57 15.85 -13.61
N LEU A 324 16.92 16.86 -13.06
CA LEU A 324 16.89 18.20 -13.64
C LEU A 324 18.28 18.85 -13.58
N ARG A 325 18.58 19.67 -14.59
CA ARG A 325 19.67 20.65 -14.57
C ARG A 325 19.21 21.96 -13.94
#